data_AF-A0A521PD14-F1
#
_entry.id   AF-A0A521PD14-F1
#
_cell.length_a   1.000
_cell.length_b   1.000
_cell.length_c   1.000
_cell.angle_alpha   90.00
_cell.angle_beta   90.00
_cell.angle_gamma   90.00
#
_symmetry.space_group_name_H-M   'P 1'
#
loop_
_entity.id
_entity.type
_entity.pdbx_description
1 polymer ?
#
loop_
_entity_poly.entity_id
_entity_poly.type
_entity_poly.pdbx_seq_one_letter_code
_entity_poly.pdbx_strand_id
1 'polypeptide(L)' 'MTLPTDEFTPETPSGDLVHWMEPGRAQLGVAGVSTAAVAVFALGVVAAFGALAAFRWLAPRRDGLPPWKWRRGALH' A
#
# COMPACT_ATOMS: atom_id res chain seq x y z
N MET A 1 -30.34 59.93 26.20
CA MET A 1 -29.98 59.25 24.94
C MET A 1 -29.79 57.78 25.25
N THR A 2 -30.75 56.95 24.89
CA THR A 2 -30.74 55.49 25.11
C THR A 2 -30.56 54.84 23.74
N LEU A 3 -29.47 54.10 23.54
CA LEU A 3 -29.27 53.33 22.31
C LEU A 3 -30.21 52.12 22.32
N PRO A 4 -30.89 51.79 21.21
CA PRO A 4 -31.62 50.54 21.11
C PRO A 4 -30.61 49.41 21.04
N THR A 5 -30.57 48.58 22.08
CA THR A 5 -29.85 47.31 22.07
C THR A 5 -30.59 46.37 21.14
N ASP A 6 -30.02 46.11 19.96
CA ASP A 6 -30.44 45.03 19.08
C ASP A 6 -30.33 43.71 19.85
N GLU A 7 -31.49 43.10 20.07
CA GLU A 7 -31.69 41.87 20.82
C GLU A 7 -31.13 40.72 19.96
N PHE A 8 -29.92 40.26 20.30
CA PHE A 8 -29.26 39.17 19.60
C PHE A 8 -29.95 37.85 19.97
N THR A 9 -30.93 37.41 19.17
CA THR A 9 -31.48 36.05 19.26
C THR A 9 -30.51 35.06 18.59
N PRO A 10 -29.85 34.15 19.32
CA PRO A 10 -29.02 33.14 18.68
C PRO A 10 -29.93 32.17 17.93
N GLU A 11 -29.81 32.15 16.61
CA GLU A 11 -30.51 31.17 15.78
C GLU A 11 -30.05 29.75 16.18
N THR A 12 -31.01 28.87 16.43
CA THR A 12 -30.78 27.46 16.76
C THR A 12 -29.83 26.85 15.72
N PRO A 13 -28.69 26.23 16.12
CA PRO A 13 -27.75 25.68 15.15
C PRO A 13 -28.44 24.54 14.39
N SER A 14 -28.79 24.79 13.12
CA SER A 14 -29.22 23.75 12.19
C SER A 14 -28.09 22.72 12.11
N GLY A 15 -28.41 21.45 12.37
CA GLY A 15 -27.46 20.34 12.32
C GLY A 15 -26.93 20.01 10.91
N ASP A 16 -27.22 20.85 9.93
CA ASP A 16 -26.64 20.76 8.59
C ASP A 16 -25.18 21.22 8.66
N LEU A 17 -24.27 20.23 8.56
CA LEU A 17 -22.86 20.49 8.32
C LEU A 17 -22.74 21.39 7.09
N VAL A 18 -22.32 22.63 7.32
CA VAL A 18 -22.08 23.57 6.22
C VAL A 18 -21.06 22.92 5.29
N HIS A 19 -21.28 22.96 3.99
CA HIS A 19 -20.56 22.17 2.97
C HIS A 19 -19.01 22.24 3.05
N TRP A 20 -18.47 23.27 3.71
CA TRP A 20 -17.02 23.43 3.97
C TRP A 20 -16.49 22.65 5.20
N MET A 21 -17.36 22.20 6.10
CA MET A 21 -17.05 21.29 7.22
C MET A 21 -17.20 19.82 6.85
N GLU A 22 -17.70 19.48 5.66
CA GLU A 22 -17.73 18.08 5.23
C GLU A 22 -16.29 17.56 5.10
N PRO A 23 -15.91 16.49 5.82
CA PRO A 23 -14.59 15.92 5.66
C PRO A 23 -14.43 15.48 4.21
N GLY A 24 -13.49 16.12 3.52
CA GLY A 24 -13.22 15.86 2.11
C GLY A 24 -13.06 14.37 1.86
N ARG A 25 -13.73 13.85 0.83
CA ARG A 25 -13.63 12.44 0.44
C ARG A 25 -12.15 12.07 0.38
N ALA A 26 -11.77 10.97 1.04
CA ALA A 26 -10.41 10.45 1.04
C ALA A 26 -9.97 10.13 -0.39
N GLN A 27 -9.44 11.14 -1.08
CA GLN A 27 -8.91 11.02 -2.41
C GLN A 27 -7.56 10.33 -2.26
N LEU A 28 -7.44 9.14 -2.83
CA LEU A 28 -6.16 8.52 -3.15
C LEU A 28 -5.45 9.42 -4.17
N GLY A 29 -4.81 10.47 -3.68
CA GLY A 29 -4.01 11.36 -4.50
C GLY A 29 -2.78 10.63 -5.05
N VAL A 30 -1.98 11.34 -5.85
CA VAL A 30 -0.74 10.83 -6.47
C VAL A 30 0.18 10.13 -5.45
N ALA A 31 0.21 10.61 -4.21
CA ALA A 31 0.91 9.96 -3.11
C ALA A 31 0.43 8.52 -2.85
N GLY A 32 -0.88 8.26 -2.82
CA GLY A 32 -1.45 6.93 -2.62
C GLY A 32 -1.13 5.95 -3.76
N VAL A 33 -1.09 6.45 -4.99
CA VAL A 33 -0.68 5.66 -6.17
C VAL A 33 0.80 5.27 -6.08
N SER A 34 1.65 6.22 -5.68
CA SER A 34 3.09 5.96 -5.51
C SER A 34 3.37 4.93 -4.42
N THR A 35 2.65 4.98 -3.29
CA THR A 35 2.81 3.99 -2.21
C THR A 35 2.34 2.60 -2.63
N ALA A 36 1.27 2.51 -3.42
CA ALA A 36 0.80 1.23 -3.95
C ALA A 36 1.82 0.63 -4.93
N ALA A 37 2.40 1.44 -5.82
CA ALA A 37 3.43 0.99 -6.74
C ALA A 37 4.68 0.48 -6.02
N VAL A 38 5.14 1.21 -5.00
CA VAL A 38 6.28 0.80 -4.16
C VAL A 38 5.98 -0.51 -3.41
N ALA A 39 4.77 -0.66 -2.87
CA ALA A 39 4.37 -1.87 -2.16
C ALA A 39 4.34 -3.10 -3.08
N VAL A 40 3.77 -2.97 -4.28
CA VAL A 40 3.73 -4.06 -5.27
C VAL A 40 5.14 -4.43 -5.73
N PHE A 41 6.01 -3.44 -5.96
CA PHE A 41 7.40 -3.70 -6.32
C PHE A 41 8.14 -4.44 -5.20
N ALA A 42 8.04 -3.98 -3.96
CA ALA A 42 8.68 -4.61 -2.81
C ALA A 42 8.19 -6.06 -2.63
N LEU A 43 6.90 -6.31 -2.76
CA LEU A 43 6.33 -7.67 -2.73
C LEU A 43 6.89 -8.54 -3.86
N GLY A 44 7.01 -8.01 -5.08
CA GLY A 44 7.60 -8.72 -6.21
C GLY A 44 9.07 -9.10 -5.95
N VAL A 45 9.85 -8.20 -5.38
CA VAL A 45 11.24 -8.45 -5.00
C VAL A 45 11.33 -9.58 -3.96
N VAL A 46 10.53 -9.51 -2.89
CA VAL A 46 10.50 -10.54 -1.84
C VAL A 46 10.07 -11.89 -2.42
N ALA A 47 9.05 -11.92 -3.29
CA ALA A 47 8.60 -13.13 -3.94
C ALA A 47 9.69 -13.76 -4.84
N ALA A 48 10.41 -12.94 -5.62
CA ALA A 48 11.49 -13.41 -6.48
C ALA A 48 12.65 -14.02 -5.67
N PHE A 49 13.10 -13.34 -4.63
CA PHE A 49 14.15 -13.87 -3.75
C PHE A 49 13.69 -15.11 -2.98
N GLY A 50 12.44 -15.12 -2.49
CA GLY A 50 11.85 -16.27 -1.85
C GLY A 50 11.80 -17.50 -2.77
N ALA A 51 11.37 -17.31 -4.02
CA ALA A 51 11.36 -18.37 -5.02
C ALA A 51 12.77 -18.88 -5.34
N LEU A 52 13.75 -17.99 -5.47
CA LEU A 52 15.14 -18.37 -5.72
C LEU A 52 15.74 -19.14 -4.54
N ALA A 53 15.49 -18.69 -3.31
CA ALA A 53 15.95 -19.35 -2.10
C ALA A 53 15.31 -20.73 -1.94
N ALA A 54 14.00 -20.83 -2.16
CA ALA A 54 13.27 -22.09 -2.16
C ALA A 54 13.80 -23.04 -3.23
N PHE A 55 14.00 -22.56 -4.46
CA PHE A 55 14.58 -23.35 -5.54
C PHE A 55 15.97 -23.87 -5.16
N ARG A 56 16.82 -23.02 -4.57
CA ARG A 56 18.18 -23.43 -4.17
C ARG A 56 18.17 -24.42 -2.99
N TRP A 57 17.17 -24.35 -2.13
CA TRP A 57 17.01 -25.29 -1.01
C TRP A 57 16.44 -26.64 -1.45
N LEU A 58 15.48 -26.65 -2.37
CA LEU A 58 14.88 -27.88 -2.93
C LEU A 58 15.70 -28.48 -4.07
N ALA A 59 16.59 -27.72 -4.71
CA ALA A 59 17.39 -28.22 -5.81
C ALA A 59 18.23 -29.42 -5.35
N PRO A 60 18.27 -30.52 -6.13
CA PRO A 60 19.11 -31.67 -5.81
C PRO A 60 20.56 -31.20 -5.64
N ARG A 61 21.22 -31.62 -4.55
CA ARG A 61 22.63 -31.33 -4.34
C ARG A 61 23.42 -31.90 -5.52
N ARG A 62 24.08 -31.02 -6.28
CA ARG A 62 24.86 -31.38 -7.47
C ARG A 62 26.33 -31.65 -7.13
N ASP A 63 26.58 -32.09 -5.90
CA ASP A 63 27.92 -32.32 -5.38
C ASP A 63 28.59 -33.43 -6.20
N GLY A 64 29.75 -33.12 -6.79
CA GLY A 64 30.54 -34.07 -7.58
C GLY A 64 30.19 -34.19 -9.08
N LEU A 65 29.20 -33.45 -9.59
CA LEU A 65 28.87 -33.46 -11.02
C LEU A 65 29.57 -32.33 -11.78
N PRO A 66 30.30 -32.63 -12.89
CA PRO A 66 30.89 -31.60 -13.72
C PRO A 66 29.83 -30.71 -14.39
N PRO A 67 30.15 -29.42 -14.65
CA PRO A 67 29.18 -28.37 -14.99
C PRO A 67 28.34 -28.65 -16.24
N TRP A 68 28.84 -29.43 -17.19
CA TRP A 68 28.09 -29.82 -18.41
C TRP A 68 27.00 -30.87 -18.17
N LYS A 69 27.00 -31.56 -17.02
CA LYS A 69 25.95 -32.54 -16.67
C LYS A 69 24.77 -31.93 -15.91
N TRP A 70 24.84 -30.64 -15.55
CA TRP A 70 23.82 -29.96 -14.73
C TRP A 70 22.46 -29.76 -15.42
N ARG A 71 22.41 -29.89 -16.76
CA ARG A 71 21.17 -29.75 -17.56
C ARG A 71 20.34 -31.03 -17.67
N ARG A 72 20.95 -32.20 -17.42
CA ARG A 72 20.19 -33.44 -17.28
C ARG A 72 19.67 -33.41 -15.84
N GLY A 73 18.35 -33.30 -15.68
CA GLY A 73 17.69 -33.28 -14.36
C GLY A 73 18.06 -34.50 -13.51
N ALA A 74 17.53 -34.57 -12.29
CA ALA A 74 17.86 -35.61 -11.30
C ALA A 74 18.06 -36.98 -11.97
N LEU A 75 19.30 -37.47 -11.96
CA LEU A 75 19.60 -38.85 -12.29
C LEU A 75 19.16 -39.66 -11.07
N HIS A 76 17.94 -40.17 -11.15
CA HIS A 76 17.40 -41.16 -10.23
C HIS A 76 18.24 -42.44 -10.27
#